data_AF-A0A6A6G2N4-F1
#
_entry.id   AF-A0A6A6G2N4-F1
#
_cell.length_a   1.000
_cell.length_b   1.000
_cell.length_c   1.000
_cell.angle_alpha   90.00
_cell.angle_beta   90.00
_cell.angle_gamma   90.00
#
_symmetry.space_group_name_H-M   'P 1'
#
loop_
_entity.id
_entity.type
_entity.pdbx_description
1 polymer ?
#
loop_
_entity_poly.entity_id
_entity_poly.type
_entity_poly.pdbx_seq_one_letter_code
_entity_poly.pdbx_strand_id
1 'polypeptide(L)'
;MSELHEALQYLRPTDFSDVPLDNLTEYLKSHLDAGELICNSVPEPNGGEPFESSQPLHSEPDIANSSKDISVSKARAPTPHELHVKLQESWGKPVKISASTNPLDVKVYKMAAHDKFGAWFARRSVHEGISFSRMRKAMKWEFLESMAVQGGPGAGAVRGLAVDSRLEKKKVGQLGQMEVFQLSAQFPGPTTPREFITLLMTSENALSEKSAADGKHIPRHLMILSKPCEHQDAEERSGYIRGRYESVEMIREIPLHKRSGKAASTSNLLEKHSEQKSGRERGNLNPIEWIMITRSDPGGGIPRFMVERGTPAGIVGDVAKLFDWACSKEDIPDPDEEDVEQEMERRKSEAPPLELTHHDPSPMPDDTPESQSNGILATAQQTIQAYAPAAVTDYLAPKLESTRTLSDSSSDTSYESADDFFHESILSAESLPLSDTLPSGSTSPSSSRLGRVATGFSQHDKEIQKLEQQRKKLEAKISKKRETEATKLASQQGKNDSEAAKARDRHEKELRKLSERQEKEFAKLEERKNREVEKARRKREKQNERDVLGRVTRERDDFRRRVEAVQRENELLREQIGEVQRENTVL
;
A
#
# COMPACT_ATOMS: atom_id res chain seq x y z
N MET A 1 26.72 -16.31 -7.90
CA MET A 1 25.42 -16.36 -8.62
C MET A 1 24.59 -17.60 -8.30
N SER A 2 25.01 -18.84 -8.62
CA SER A 2 24.16 -20.04 -8.44
C SER A 2 23.76 -20.27 -6.98
N GLU A 3 24.72 -20.21 -6.05
CA GLU A 3 24.53 -20.33 -4.59
C GLU A 3 23.42 -19.40 -4.04
N LEU A 4 23.34 -18.15 -4.51
CA LEU A 4 22.27 -17.21 -4.14
C LEU A 4 20.91 -17.62 -4.73
N HIS A 5 20.89 -18.11 -5.97
CA HIS A 5 19.66 -18.62 -6.59
C HIS A 5 19.19 -19.94 -5.95
N GLU A 6 20.10 -20.74 -5.42
CA GLU A 6 19.84 -21.95 -4.63
C GLU A 6 19.26 -21.60 -3.25
N ALA A 7 19.87 -20.65 -2.53
CA ALA A 7 19.31 -20.14 -1.27
C ALA A 7 17.91 -19.54 -1.45
N LEU A 8 17.66 -18.79 -2.53
CA LEU A 8 16.34 -18.23 -2.84
C LEU A 8 15.26 -19.30 -3.14
N GLN A 9 15.62 -20.58 -3.35
CA GLN A 9 14.62 -21.65 -3.49
C GLN A 9 13.95 -22.00 -2.17
N TYR A 10 14.58 -21.74 -1.02
CA TYR A 10 13.97 -21.93 0.31
C TYR A 10 12.75 -21.02 0.54
N LEU A 11 12.64 -19.91 -0.21
CA LEU A 11 11.51 -18.97 -0.13
C LEU A 11 10.30 -19.38 -0.98
N ARG A 12 10.42 -20.42 -1.81
CA ARG A 12 9.37 -20.83 -2.75
C ARG A 12 8.10 -21.31 -2.05
N PRO A 13 6.94 -21.31 -2.76
CA PRO A 13 5.72 -21.93 -2.26
C PRO A 13 5.93 -23.34 -1.70
N THR A 14 5.27 -23.65 -0.59
CA THR A 14 5.24 -24.96 0.05
C THR A 14 3.78 -25.35 0.33
N ASP A 15 3.44 -26.63 0.26
CA ASP A 15 2.27 -27.12 0.99
C ASP A 15 2.61 -27.14 2.49
N PHE A 16 1.62 -27.00 3.37
CA PHE A 16 1.81 -27.14 4.81
C PHE A 16 2.02 -28.61 5.22
N SER A 17 1.44 -29.56 4.49
CA SER A 17 1.64 -31.00 4.72
C SER A 17 3.06 -31.48 4.39
N ASP A 18 3.80 -30.73 3.56
CA ASP A 18 5.24 -30.93 3.30
C ASP A 18 6.15 -30.38 4.43
N VAL A 19 5.61 -29.64 5.41
CA VAL A 19 6.40 -29.08 6.52
C VAL A 19 6.69 -30.18 7.55
N PRO A 20 7.96 -30.56 7.79
CA PRO A 20 8.31 -31.68 8.65
C PRO A 20 8.20 -31.27 10.13
N LEU A 21 6.99 -31.28 10.70
CA LEU A 21 6.73 -30.84 12.08
C LEU A 21 7.59 -31.59 13.12
N ASP A 22 7.87 -32.88 12.89
CA ASP A 22 8.73 -33.70 13.76
C ASP A 22 10.22 -33.32 13.70
N ASN A 23 10.66 -32.61 12.65
CA ASN A 23 12.03 -32.11 12.48
C ASN A 23 12.06 -30.60 12.16
N LEU A 24 11.14 -29.84 12.78
CA LEU A 24 10.96 -28.43 12.51
C LEU A 24 12.19 -27.57 12.85
N THR A 25 13.09 -28.07 13.72
CA THR A 25 14.35 -27.40 14.07
C THR A 25 15.35 -27.38 12.90
N GLU A 26 15.52 -28.49 12.18
CA GLU A 26 16.42 -28.55 11.01
C GLU A 26 15.81 -27.81 9.80
N TYR A 27 14.49 -27.92 9.63
CA TYR A 27 13.75 -27.16 8.62
C TYR A 27 13.89 -25.65 8.86
N LEU A 28 13.62 -25.16 10.07
CA LEU A 28 13.81 -23.75 10.41
C LEU A 28 15.27 -23.32 10.21
N LYS A 29 16.24 -24.10 10.72
CA LYS A 29 17.66 -23.75 10.61
C LYS A 29 18.10 -23.58 9.15
N SER A 30 17.78 -24.53 8.27
CA SER A 30 18.18 -24.46 6.86
C SER A 30 17.59 -23.26 6.12
N HIS A 31 16.38 -22.83 6.49
CA HIS A 31 15.78 -21.59 5.97
C HIS A 31 16.44 -20.32 6.53
N LEU A 32 16.88 -20.31 7.80
CA LEU A 32 17.62 -19.19 8.39
C LEU A 32 19.06 -19.09 7.84
N ASP A 33 19.75 -20.22 7.67
CA ASP A 33 21.07 -20.29 7.04
C ASP A 33 21.02 -19.75 5.59
N ALA A 34 19.96 -20.06 4.84
CA ALA A 34 19.68 -19.47 3.53
C ALA A 34 19.34 -17.97 3.63
N GLY A 35 18.54 -17.56 4.62
CA GLY A 35 18.20 -16.17 4.90
C GLY A 35 19.42 -15.28 5.20
N GLU A 36 20.40 -15.78 5.98
CA GLU A 36 21.67 -15.08 6.24
C GLU A 36 22.41 -14.81 4.93
N LEU A 37 22.51 -15.80 4.05
CA LEU A 37 23.20 -15.67 2.77
C LEU A 37 22.49 -14.65 1.86
N ILE A 38 21.16 -14.73 1.77
CA ILE A 38 20.34 -13.83 0.95
C ILE A 38 20.48 -12.38 1.46
N CYS A 39 20.35 -12.15 2.77
CA CYS A 39 20.48 -10.82 3.36
C CYS A 39 21.88 -10.23 3.18
N ASN A 40 22.94 -10.99 3.46
CA ASN A 40 24.31 -10.47 3.31
C ASN A 40 24.75 -10.31 1.84
N SER A 41 24.05 -10.95 0.89
CA SER A 41 24.30 -10.73 -0.55
C SER A 41 23.92 -9.32 -1.03
N VAL A 42 23.15 -8.55 -0.27
CA VAL A 42 22.70 -7.20 -0.68
C VAL A 42 23.84 -6.19 -0.50
N PRO A 43 24.26 -5.46 -1.55
CA PRO A 43 25.40 -4.54 -1.46
C PRO A 43 25.22 -3.44 -0.42
N GLU A 44 26.32 -2.99 0.19
CA GLU A 44 26.36 -1.84 1.11
C GLU A 44 25.78 -0.56 0.45
N PRO A 45 25.16 0.36 1.23
CA PRO A 45 24.93 1.72 0.77
C PRO A 45 26.25 2.47 0.57
N ASN A 46 26.52 2.95 -0.66
CA ASN A 46 27.75 3.67 -1.01
C ASN A 46 28.10 4.82 -0.05
N GLY A 47 29.38 4.97 0.26
CA GLY A 47 29.89 5.98 1.20
C GLY A 47 29.48 5.71 2.65
N GLY A 48 29.91 6.57 3.57
CA GLY A 48 29.77 6.35 5.02
C GLY A 48 31.10 6.03 5.69
N GLU A 49 31.07 5.86 7.00
CA GLU A 49 32.22 5.64 7.88
C GLU A 49 32.20 4.20 8.43
N PRO A 50 33.35 3.52 8.58
CA PRO A 50 33.44 2.25 9.30
C PRO A 50 32.86 2.34 10.72
N PHE A 51 32.38 1.21 11.27
CA PHE A 51 31.78 1.20 12.61
C PHE A 51 32.80 1.55 13.71
N GLU A 52 34.08 1.34 13.47
CA GLU A 52 35.19 1.61 14.39
C GLU A 52 35.54 3.10 14.49
N SER A 53 35.28 3.90 13.44
CA SER A 53 35.44 5.37 13.44
C SER A 53 34.13 6.12 13.70
N SER A 54 32.99 5.44 13.54
CA SER A 54 31.66 6.02 13.76
C SER A 54 31.34 6.26 15.23
N GLN A 55 30.46 7.23 15.48
CA GLN A 55 29.87 7.53 16.80
C GLN A 55 28.35 7.71 16.63
N PRO A 56 27.53 7.45 17.67
CA PRO A 56 26.10 7.73 17.61
C PRO A 56 25.84 9.22 17.37
N LEU A 57 24.83 9.52 16.55
CA LEU A 57 24.33 10.88 16.34
C LEU A 57 23.57 11.42 17.56
N HIS A 58 22.96 10.52 18.35
CA HIS A 58 22.07 10.84 19.46
C HIS A 58 22.63 10.36 20.81
N SER A 59 22.43 11.15 21.87
CA SER A 59 22.84 10.82 23.24
C SER A 59 21.87 9.91 24.00
N GLU A 60 20.65 9.76 23.48
CA GLU A 60 19.54 9.03 24.09
C GLU A 60 18.81 8.18 23.03
N PRO A 61 18.32 6.99 23.40
CA PRO A 61 17.61 6.10 22.48
C PRO A 61 16.14 6.51 22.32
N ASP A 62 15.50 6.03 21.25
CA ASP A 62 14.04 6.08 21.08
C ASP A 62 13.42 7.50 21.16
N ILE A 63 14.18 8.52 20.74
CA ILE A 63 13.77 9.93 20.71
C ILE A 63 12.84 10.30 19.53
N ALA A 64 12.73 9.43 18.53
CA ALA A 64 11.91 9.66 17.35
C ALA A 64 10.41 9.49 17.68
N ASN A 65 9.57 10.39 17.16
CA ASN A 65 8.10 10.30 17.27
C ASN A 65 7.45 9.89 15.93
N SER A 66 8.20 10.03 14.84
CA SER A 66 7.79 9.75 13.46
C SER A 66 8.99 9.39 12.57
N SER A 67 8.71 8.95 11.34
CA SER A 67 9.73 8.73 10.29
C SER A 67 10.55 9.98 9.92
N LYS A 68 10.10 11.18 10.30
CA LYS A 68 10.81 12.46 10.05
C LYS A 68 11.92 12.74 11.05
N ASP A 69 11.83 12.12 12.23
CA ASP A 69 12.79 12.28 13.33
C ASP A 69 13.91 11.21 13.24
N ILE A 70 13.64 10.12 12.50
CA ILE A 70 14.62 9.09 12.17
C ILE A 70 15.72 9.67 11.30
N SER A 71 16.96 9.45 11.73
CA SER A 71 18.17 9.94 11.07
C SER A 71 18.82 8.84 10.23
N VAL A 72 19.29 9.18 9.03
CA VAL A 72 20.08 8.26 8.19
C VAL A 72 21.50 8.17 8.75
N SER A 73 21.93 6.97 9.11
CA SER A 73 23.26 6.77 9.68
C SER A 73 24.37 6.77 8.62
N LYS A 74 25.49 7.40 8.98
CA LYS A 74 26.73 7.29 8.21
C LYS A 74 27.51 6.01 8.53
N ALA A 75 27.22 5.34 9.65
CA ALA A 75 27.92 4.12 10.03
C ALA A 75 27.70 2.99 9.01
N ARG A 76 28.72 2.18 8.79
CA ARG A 76 28.68 0.99 7.93
C ARG A 76 29.01 -0.26 8.71
N ALA A 77 28.50 -1.39 8.20
CA ALA A 77 28.66 -2.67 8.84
C ALA A 77 30.15 -3.09 8.84
N PRO A 78 30.56 -3.99 9.74
CA PRO A 78 31.83 -4.71 9.62
C PRO A 78 31.97 -5.35 8.23
N THR A 79 33.20 -5.41 7.70
CA THR A 79 33.48 -5.92 6.34
C THR A 79 32.82 -7.28 6.11
N PRO A 80 31.93 -7.43 5.10
CA PRO A 80 31.24 -8.69 4.84
C PRO A 80 32.21 -9.84 4.51
N HIS A 81 31.88 -11.04 4.99
CA HIS A 81 32.59 -12.28 4.66
C HIS A 81 32.73 -12.48 3.14
N GLU A 82 33.87 -12.99 2.66
CA GLU A 82 34.20 -13.03 1.23
C GLU A 82 33.12 -13.64 0.32
N LEU A 83 32.44 -14.69 0.78
CA LEU A 83 31.34 -15.31 0.04
C LEU A 83 30.22 -14.31 -0.25
N HIS A 84 29.87 -13.47 0.73
CA HIS A 84 28.82 -12.46 0.59
C HIS A 84 29.23 -11.39 -0.42
N VAL A 85 30.50 -10.94 -0.39
CA VAL A 85 31.04 -9.99 -1.38
C VAL A 85 30.96 -10.55 -2.81
N LYS A 86 31.31 -11.82 -3.01
CA LYS A 86 31.20 -12.52 -4.31
C LYS A 86 29.76 -12.69 -4.79
N LEU A 87 28.76 -12.57 -3.91
CA LEU A 87 27.34 -12.63 -4.27
C LEU A 87 26.74 -11.23 -4.54
N GLN A 88 27.33 -10.16 -4.02
CA GLN A 88 26.90 -8.77 -4.26
C GLN A 88 26.92 -8.38 -5.75
N GLU A 89 27.82 -8.96 -6.55
CA GLU A 89 27.86 -8.81 -8.01
C GLU A 89 26.59 -9.29 -8.74
N SER A 90 25.76 -10.11 -8.09
CA SER A 90 24.48 -10.58 -8.64
C SER A 90 23.41 -9.47 -8.67
N TRP A 91 23.58 -8.40 -7.88
CA TRP A 91 22.65 -7.29 -7.77
C TRP A 91 23.02 -6.14 -8.72
N GLY A 92 22.02 -5.60 -9.43
CA GLY A 92 22.20 -4.40 -10.22
C GLY A 92 22.48 -3.16 -9.36
N LYS A 93 22.99 -2.08 -9.99
CA LYS A 93 23.20 -0.78 -9.34
C LYS A 93 21.89 -0.29 -8.67
N PRO A 94 21.97 0.49 -7.56
CA PRO A 94 20.79 1.03 -6.89
C PRO A 94 19.82 1.73 -7.85
N VAL A 95 18.54 1.43 -7.71
CA VAL A 95 17.45 2.08 -8.45
C VAL A 95 17.41 3.56 -8.07
N LYS A 96 17.44 4.44 -9.08
CA LYS A 96 17.36 5.89 -8.86
C LYS A 96 15.94 6.28 -8.43
N ILE A 97 15.79 6.67 -7.16
CA ILE A 97 14.55 7.18 -6.56
C ILE A 97 14.76 8.67 -6.22
N SER A 98 13.70 9.48 -6.23
CA SER A 98 13.82 10.90 -5.85
C SER A 98 14.11 11.04 -4.35
N ALA A 99 15.01 11.96 -3.98
CA ALA A 99 15.26 12.29 -2.59
C ALA A 99 14.00 12.81 -1.88
N SER A 100 13.13 13.56 -2.59
CA SER A 100 11.85 14.03 -2.06
C SER A 100 10.86 12.91 -1.71
N THR A 101 11.04 11.72 -2.26
CA THR A 101 10.23 10.52 -1.97
C THR A 101 11.04 9.46 -1.19
N ASN A 102 12.26 9.78 -0.77
CA ASN A 102 13.16 8.88 -0.06
C ASN A 102 14.03 9.65 0.96
N PRO A 103 13.43 10.32 1.95
CA PRO A 103 14.17 11.08 2.97
C PRO A 103 15.06 10.19 3.85
N LEU A 104 14.71 8.89 3.94
CA LEU A 104 15.40 7.86 4.71
C LEU A 104 16.55 7.18 3.93
N ASP A 105 16.91 7.71 2.75
CA ASP A 105 17.97 7.25 1.84
C ASP A 105 18.04 5.73 1.59
N VAL A 106 16.86 5.09 1.55
CA VAL A 106 16.70 3.64 1.37
C VAL A 106 17.22 3.25 -0.01
N LYS A 107 18.27 2.43 -0.06
CA LYS A 107 18.82 1.93 -1.33
C LYS A 107 17.99 0.72 -1.75
N VAL A 108 17.41 0.77 -2.94
CA VAL A 108 16.68 -0.35 -3.55
C VAL A 108 17.52 -0.95 -4.68
N TYR A 109 17.67 -2.26 -4.72
CA TYR A 109 18.44 -3.02 -5.71
C TYR A 109 17.50 -3.96 -6.47
N LYS A 110 17.88 -4.38 -7.68
CA LYS A 110 17.12 -5.33 -8.51
C LYS A 110 18.04 -6.42 -9.05
N MET A 111 17.57 -7.67 -9.03
CA MET A 111 18.23 -8.84 -9.60
C MET A 111 17.22 -9.64 -10.44
N ALA A 112 17.65 -10.18 -11.58
CA ALA A 112 16.81 -11.11 -12.35
C ALA A 112 16.80 -12.48 -11.65
N ALA A 113 15.63 -13.11 -11.50
CA ALA A 113 15.53 -14.38 -10.78
C ALA A 113 15.81 -15.64 -11.64
N HIS A 114 15.93 -15.46 -12.97
CA HIS A 114 16.18 -16.51 -13.98
C HIS A 114 15.19 -17.71 -14.01
N ASP A 115 14.12 -17.69 -13.21
CA ASP A 115 13.18 -18.80 -13.00
C ASP A 115 11.74 -18.53 -13.50
N LYS A 116 11.57 -17.47 -14.32
CA LYS A 116 10.30 -16.98 -14.91
C LYS A 116 9.31 -16.29 -13.95
N PHE A 117 9.54 -16.27 -12.64
CA PHE A 117 8.64 -15.60 -11.69
C PHE A 117 8.83 -14.07 -11.61
N GLY A 118 9.87 -13.53 -12.23
CA GLY A 118 10.13 -12.10 -12.39
C GLY A 118 11.50 -11.68 -11.86
N ALA A 119 11.61 -10.46 -11.37
CA ALA A 119 12.78 -9.97 -10.65
C ALA A 119 12.64 -10.08 -9.13
N TRP A 120 13.78 -10.27 -8.45
CA TRP A 120 13.93 -9.99 -7.03
C TRP A 120 14.24 -8.50 -6.83
N PHE A 121 13.66 -7.94 -5.77
CA PHE A 121 14.02 -6.62 -5.26
C PHE A 121 14.64 -6.78 -3.88
N ALA A 122 15.67 -5.99 -3.61
CA ALA A 122 16.21 -5.85 -2.27
C ALA A 122 16.19 -4.40 -1.84
N ARG A 123 16.20 -4.15 -0.53
CA ARG A 123 16.57 -2.87 0.05
C ARG A 123 17.61 -3.03 1.15
N ARG A 124 18.42 -1.99 1.34
CA ARG A 124 19.34 -1.84 2.47
C ARG A 124 19.38 -0.38 2.90
N SER A 125 19.33 -0.15 4.21
CA SER A 125 19.31 1.19 4.82
C SER A 125 19.79 1.12 6.27
N VAL A 126 20.30 2.22 6.81
CA VAL A 126 20.84 2.29 8.19
C VAL A 126 20.29 3.51 8.90
N HIS A 127 19.74 3.32 10.10
CA HIS A 127 18.92 4.32 10.79
C HIS A 127 19.32 4.51 12.26
N GLU A 128 19.10 5.73 12.76
CA GLU A 128 19.27 6.14 14.16
C GLU A 128 18.06 6.96 14.65
N GLY A 129 17.82 7.00 15.96
CA GLY A 129 16.67 7.66 16.59
C GLY A 129 15.60 6.68 17.14
N ILE A 130 15.67 5.43 16.71
CA ILE A 130 14.95 4.27 17.26
C ILE A 130 15.97 3.20 17.68
N SER A 131 15.76 2.52 18.80
CA SER A 131 16.64 1.46 19.30
C SER A 131 16.27 0.10 18.72
N PHE A 132 17.28 -0.80 18.62
CA PHE A 132 17.04 -2.18 18.19
C PHE A 132 15.96 -2.87 19.04
N SER A 133 15.94 -2.59 20.35
CA SER A 133 14.97 -3.16 21.28
C SER A 133 13.53 -2.84 20.86
N ARG A 134 13.26 -1.57 20.51
CA ARG A 134 11.96 -1.06 20.07
C ARG A 134 11.61 -1.52 18.66
N MET A 135 12.54 -1.46 17.72
CA MET A 135 12.31 -1.89 16.33
C MET A 135 12.06 -3.41 16.21
N ARG A 136 12.72 -4.21 17.05
CA ARG A 136 12.46 -5.66 17.18
C ARG A 136 11.06 -5.95 17.73
N LYS A 137 10.63 -5.27 18.81
CA LYS A 137 9.23 -5.37 19.29
C LYS A 137 8.26 -4.99 18.17
N ALA A 138 8.50 -3.85 17.49
CA ALA A 138 7.67 -3.36 16.39
C ALA A 138 7.48 -4.41 15.29
N MET A 139 8.56 -4.99 14.74
CA MET A 139 8.48 -5.99 13.68
C MET A 139 7.83 -7.31 14.12
N LYS A 140 7.95 -7.71 15.39
CA LYS A 140 7.27 -8.91 15.94
C LYS A 140 5.77 -8.67 16.20
N TRP A 141 5.38 -7.43 16.53
CA TRP A 141 3.99 -7.07 16.82
C TRP A 141 3.19 -6.59 15.61
N GLU A 142 3.86 -6.14 14.55
CA GLU A 142 3.26 -5.48 13.36
C GLU A 142 2.04 -6.21 12.78
N PHE A 143 2.12 -7.54 12.62
CA PHE A 143 1.01 -8.35 12.12
C PHE A 143 -0.10 -8.54 13.16
N LEU A 144 0.25 -8.69 14.45
CA LEU A 144 -0.71 -8.87 15.55
C LEU A 144 -1.55 -7.61 15.80
N GLU A 145 -0.98 -6.43 15.59
CA GLU A 145 -1.70 -5.14 15.63
C GLU A 145 -2.96 -5.15 14.74
N SER A 146 -2.85 -5.71 13.52
CA SER A 146 -3.97 -5.75 12.58
C SER A 146 -5.10 -6.69 13.02
N MET A 147 -4.79 -7.76 13.77
CA MET A 147 -5.79 -8.70 14.32
C MET A 147 -6.69 -8.09 15.41
N ALA A 148 -6.31 -6.93 15.97
CA ALA A 148 -7.15 -6.19 16.90
C ALA A 148 -8.19 -5.29 16.21
N VAL A 149 -8.10 -5.11 14.89
CA VAL A 149 -8.94 -4.17 14.11
C VAL A 149 -9.97 -4.92 13.27
N GLN A 150 -11.26 -4.67 13.51
CA GLN A 150 -12.33 -5.17 12.65
C GLN A 150 -12.50 -4.27 11.42
N GLY A 151 -12.58 -4.86 10.22
CA GLY A 151 -12.80 -4.09 9.00
C GLY A 151 -12.81 -4.91 7.71
N GLY A 152 -12.60 -4.24 6.58
CA GLY A 152 -12.44 -4.87 5.26
C GLY A 152 -11.00 -5.29 4.96
N PRO A 153 -10.71 -5.72 3.72
CA PRO A 153 -9.39 -6.22 3.32
C PRO A 153 -8.26 -5.21 3.58
N GLY A 154 -7.24 -5.62 4.34
CA GLY A 154 -6.13 -4.74 4.74
C GLY A 154 -6.44 -3.77 5.89
N ALA A 155 -7.57 -3.92 6.60
CA ALA A 155 -7.85 -3.12 7.80
C ALA A 155 -6.82 -3.38 8.91
N GLY A 156 -6.41 -2.33 9.63
CA GLY A 156 -5.39 -2.44 10.69
C GLY A 156 -3.96 -2.69 10.21
N ALA A 157 -3.70 -2.83 8.90
CA ALA A 157 -2.35 -3.00 8.36
C ALA A 157 -1.45 -1.79 8.67
N VAL A 158 -0.32 -2.03 9.34
CA VAL A 158 0.72 -1.01 9.59
C VAL A 158 1.38 -0.60 8.26
N ARG A 159 1.79 -1.59 7.46
CA ARG A 159 2.27 -1.46 6.07
C ARG A 159 1.88 -2.72 5.30
N GLY A 160 1.77 -2.63 3.98
CA GLY A 160 1.55 -3.79 3.11
C GLY A 160 0.22 -4.54 3.27
N LEU A 161 0.12 -5.38 4.31
CA LEU A 161 -0.88 -6.45 4.50
C LEU A 161 -1.46 -6.42 5.93
N ALA A 162 -2.71 -6.85 6.10
CA ALA A 162 -3.31 -7.16 7.39
C ALA A 162 -3.40 -8.68 7.59
N VAL A 163 -3.49 -9.14 8.85
CA VAL A 163 -3.85 -10.51 9.22
C VAL A 163 -5.36 -10.61 9.37
N ASP A 164 -5.97 -11.51 8.60
CA ASP A 164 -7.37 -11.88 8.77
C ASP A 164 -7.52 -13.04 9.76
N SER A 165 -6.58 -13.99 9.76
CA SER A 165 -6.50 -15.08 10.75
C SER A 165 -5.08 -15.64 10.90
N ARG A 166 -4.79 -16.21 12.07
CA ARG A 166 -3.62 -17.05 12.35
C ARG A 166 -4.06 -18.51 12.35
N LEU A 167 -3.60 -19.27 11.37
CA LEU A 167 -3.99 -20.67 11.16
C LEU A 167 -3.15 -21.62 12.02
N GLU A 168 -1.85 -21.33 12.13
CA GLU A 168 -0.90 -22.17 12.85
C GLU A 168 0.14 -21.36 13.63
N LYS A 169 0.65 -21.94 14.74
CA LYS A 169 1.74 -21.39 15.56
C LYS A 169 2.51 -22.49 16.28
N LYS A 170 3.80 -22.64 15.98
CA LYS A 170 4.72 -23.59 16.63
C LYS A 170 6.00 -22.86 17.09
N LYS A 171 6.38 -22.99 18.38
CA LYS A 171 7.66 -22.47 18.89
C LYS A 171 8.76 -23.53 18.75
N VAL A 172 9.91 -23.15 18.19
CA VAL A 172 10.99 -24.05 17.78
C VAL A 172 12.15 -23.95 18.78
N GLY A 173 11.88 -24.38 20.02
CA GLY A 173 12.84 -24.30 21.13
C GLY A 173 13.33 -22.86 21.39
N GLN A 174 14.64 -22.65 21.25
CA GLN A 174 15.29 -21.33 21.32
C GLN A 174 15.66 -20.77 19.93
N LEU A 175 15.45 -21.53 18.84
CA LEU A 175 15.84 -21.12 17.49
C LEU A 175 14.89 -20.06 16.91
N GLY A 176 13.61 -20.11 17.25
CA GLY A 176 12.61 -19.15 16.79
C GLY A 176 11.18 -19.68 16.90
N GLN A 177 10.29 -19.18 16.04
CA GLN A 177 8.94 -19.70 15.86
C GLN A 177 8.56 -19.78 14.38
N MET A 178 7.57 -20.63 14.09
CA MET A 178 6.85 -20.71 12.83
C MET A 178 5.39 -20.36 13.06
N GLU A 179 4.81 -19.50 12.22
CA GLU A 179 3.38 -19.18 12.20
C GLU A 179 2.85 -19.28 10.77
N VAL A 180 1.58 -19.67 10.58
CA VAL A 180 0.91 -19.56 9.27
C VAL A 180 -0.21 -18.54 9.39
N PHE A 181 -0.18 -17.52 8.54
CA PHE A 181 -1.16 -16.43 8.53
C PHE A 181 -1.93 -16.39 7.22
N GLN A 182 -3.24 -16.15 7.33
CA GLN A 182 -4.09 -15.69 6.26
C GLN A 182 -4.09 -14.16 6.27
N LEU A 183 -3.52 -13.55 5.24
CA LEU A 183 -3.34 -12.11 5.12
C LEU A 183 -4.22 -11.53 4.01
N SER A 184 -4.67 -10.28 4.16
CA SER A 184 -5.38 -9.54 3.11
C SER A 184 -4.82 -8.14 2.83
N ALA A 185 -5.13 -7.62 1.64
CA ALA A 185 -4.90 -6.22 1.29
C ALA A 185 -5.89 -5.73 0.23
N GLN A 186 -6.50 -4.56 0.46
CA GLN A 186 -7.19 -3.80 -0.59
C GLN A 186 -6.16 -3.03 -1.43
N PHE A 187 -6.12 -3.31 -2.73
CA PHE A 187 -5.30 -2.56 -3.68
C PHE A 187 -6.07 -1.34 -4.20
N PRO A 188 -5.42 -0.21 -4.54
CA PRO A 188 -6.05 0.92 -5.23
C PRO A 188 -6.96 0.52 -6.40
N GLY A 189 -8.15 1.13 -6.46
CA GLY A 189 -9.24 0.72 -7.33
C GLY A 189 -9.05 1.07 -8.82
N PRO A 190 -9.76 0.40 -9.74
CA PRO A 190 -10.74 -0.66 -9.52
C PRO A 190 -10.08 -2.04 -9.60
N THR A 191 -9.66 -2.58 -8.45
CA THR A 191 -9.00 -3.89 -8.36
C THR A 191 -9.59 -4.71 -7.21
N THR A 192 -9.71 -6.01 -7.42
CA THR A 192 -10.17 -6.97 -6.41
C THR A 192 -9.19 -7.01 -5.21
N PRO A 193 -9.68 -7.17 -3.97
CA PRO A 193 -8.86 -7.51 -2.82
C PRO A 193 -7.90 -8.67 -3.11
N ARG A 194 -6.72 -8.63 -2.48
CA ARG A 194 -5.77 -9.75 -2.48
C ARG A 194 -5.83 -10.49 -1.16
N GLU A 195 -5.57 -11.78 -1.24
CA GLU A 195 -5.33 -12.65 -0.10
C GLU A 195 -4.02 -13.42 -0.30
N PHE A 196 -3.23 -13.53 0.76
CA PHE A 196 -1.97 -14.27 0.77
C PHE A 196 -2.00 -15.23 1.95
N ILE A 197 -1.69 -16.51 1.72
CA ILE A 197 -1.40 -17.44 2.80
C ILE A 197 0.11 -17.55 2.87
N THR A 198 0.68 -17.29 4.05
CA THR A 198 2.13 -17.31 4.24
C THR A 198 2.52 -18.13 5.44
N LEU A 199 3.58 -18.92 5.28
CA LEU A 199 4.34 -19.49 6.37
C LEU A 199 5.43 -18.47 6.72
N LEU A 200 5.33 -17.92 7.93
CA LEU A 200 6.28 -17.00 8.53
C LEU A 200 7.24 -17.78 9.44
N MET A 201 8.53 -17.45 9.38
CA MET A 201 9.55 -17.94 10.30
C MET A 201 10.26 -16.75 10.93
N THR A 202 10.25 -16.66 12.26
CA THR A 202 10.79 -15.52 13.01
C THR A 202 11.86 -15.99 14.00
N SER A 203 13.04 -15.37 13.97
CA SER A 203 14.19 -15.77 14.77
C SER A 203 15.10 -14.60 15.19
N GLU A 204 15.55 -14.63 16.45
CA GLU A 204 16.61 -13.77 16.99
C GLU A 204 17.97 -14.50 17.06
N ASN A 205 18.06 -15.70 16.46
CA ASN A 205 19.21 -16.63 16.44
C ASN A 205 19.47 -17.17 15.02
N ALA A 206 19.40 -16.29 14.03
CA ALA A 206 19.47 -16.59 12.59
C ALA A 206 20.84 -16.33 11.94
N LEU A 207 21.72 -15.57 12.59
CA LEU A 207 23.05 -15.22 12.07
C LEU A 207 24.14 -16.13 12.64
N SER A 208 25.20 -16.33 11.84
CA SER A 208 26.39 -17.12 12.18
C SER A 208 27.63 -16.24 12.36
N GLU A 209 28.79 -16.86 12.60
CA GLU A 209 30.09 -16.17 12.66
C GLU A 209 30.41 -15.41 11.36
N LYS A 210 29.80 -15.76 10.21
CA LYS A 210 29.92 -15.02 8.94
C LYS A 210 29.38 -13.59 9.00
N SER A 211 28.56 -13.28 10.00
CA SER A 211 28.00 -11.94 10.27
C SER A 211 28.55 -11.32 11.57
N ALA A 212 29.58 -11.90 12.18
CA ALA A 212 30.15 -11.44 13.43
C ALA A 212 31.20 -10.33 13.23
N ALA A 213 31.07 -9.21 13.94
CA ALA A 213 31.86 -8.00 13.70
C ALA A 213 33.38 -8.19 13.86
N ASP A 214 33.79 -8.75 15.00
CA ASP A 214 35.19 -9.11 15.28
C ASP A 214 35.44 -10.61 14.97
N GLY A 215 34.68 -11.21 14.06
CA GLY A 215 34.67 -12.66 13.78
C GLY A 215 34.22 -13.55 14.96
N LYS A 216 33.75 -12.93 16.06
CA LYS A 216 33.38 -13.61 17.32
C LYS A 216 32.10 -13.08 17.96
N HIS A 217 31.74 -11.82 17.73
CA HIS A 217 30.52 -11.22 18.27
C HIS A 217 29.49 -11.02 17.18
N ILE A 218 28.51 -11.92 17.14
CA ILE A 218 27.31 -11.81 16.31
C ILE A 218 26.48 -10.64 16.87
N PRO A 219 26.05 -9.66 16.04
CA PRO A 219 25.26 -8.51 16.50
C PRO A 219 23.86 -8.95 16.96
N ARG A 220 23.17 -8.11 17.75
CA ARG A 220 21.71 -8.29 17.93
C ARG A 220 21.05 -8.21 16.57
N HIS A 221 20.15 -9.15 16.29
CA HIS A 221 19.45 -9.25 15.03
C HIS A 221 18.06 -9.87 15.22
N LEU A 222 17.19 -9.62 14.26
CA LEU A 222 15.89 -10.31 14.10
C LEU A 222 15.75 -10.58 12.61
N MET A 223 15.41 -11.82 12.25
CA MET A 223 15.08 -12.23 10.90
C MET A 223 13.64 -12.72 10.84
N ILE A 224 12.90 -12.25 9.84
CA ILE A 224 11.55 -12.70 9.48
C ILE A 224 11.62 -13.18 8.03
N LEU A 225 11.45 -14.49 7.82
CA LEU A 225 11.32 -15.10 6.51
C LEU A 225 9.83 -15.37 6.24
N SER A 226 9.37 -15.09 5.02
CA SER A 226 7.99 -15.31 4.59
C SER A 226 7.99 -16.07 3.27
N LYS A 227 7.31 -17.21 3.21
CA LYS A 227 7.09 -17.97 1.97
C LYS A 227 5.60 -18.20 1.74
N PRO A 228 5.12 -18.33 0.48
CA PRO A 228 3.74 -18.71 0.22
C PRO A 228 3.49 -20.12 0.78
N CYS A 229 2.34 -20.32 1.40
CA CYS A 229 1.92 -21.62 1.93
C CYS A 229 0.57 -22.01 1.35
N GLU A 230 0.37 -23.29 1.08
CA GLU A 230 -0.96 -23.86 0.81
C GLU A 230 -1.37 -24.65 2.06
N HIS A 231 -2.57 -24.42 2.59
CA HIS A 231 -2.99 -24.88 3.91
C HIS A 231 -4.47 -25.31 3.89
N GLN A 232 -4.80 -26.43 4.54
CA GLN A 232 -6.13 -27.05 4.45
C GLN A 232 -7.26 -26.10 4.87
N ASP A 233 -7.08 -25.35 5.97
CA ASP A 233 -8.08 -24.43 6.54
C ASP A 233 -8.13 -23.07 5.81
N ALA A 234 -7.47 -22.94 4.65
CA ALA A 234 -7.29 -21.69 3.92
C ALA A 234 -7.91 -21.72 2.51
N GLU A 235 -9.17 -22.16 2.40
CA GLU A 235 -9.92 -22.25 1.13
C GLU A 235 -9.94 -20.92 0.33
N GLU A 236 -10.29 -20.98 -0.97
CA GLU A 236 -10.41 -19.79 -1.81
C GLU A 236 -11.64 -18.95 -1.45
N ARG A 237 -11.43 -17.85 -0.74
CA ARG A 237 -12.53 -16.96 -0.32
C ARG A 237 -13.08 -16.15 -1.50
N SER A 238 -14.39 -16.25 -1.71
CA SER A 238 -15.10 -15.48 -2.72
C SER A 238 -14.91 -13.97 -2.54
N GLY A 239 -14.61 -13.27 -3.64
CA GLY A 239 -14.33 -11.83 -3.64
C GLY A 239 -12.85 -11.45 -3.45
N TYR A 240 -11.95 -12.42 -3.23
CA TYR A 240 -10.50 -12.22 -3.18
C TYR A 240 -9.81 -12.77 -4.43
N ILE A 241 -8.55 -12.38 -4.62
CA ILE A 241 -7.61 -12.99 -5.57
C ILE A 241 -6.40 -13.48 -4.78
N ARG A 242 -6.07 -14.78 -4.89
CA ARG A 242 -4.87 -15.34 -4.27
C ARG A 242 -3.62 -14.71 -4.89
N GLY A 243 -2.88 -13.95 -4.08
CA GLY A 243 -1.53 -13.50 -4.39
C GLY A 243 -0.50 -14.44 -3.75
N ARG A 244 0.76 -14.30 -4.16
CA ARG A 244 1.91 -14.99 -3.55
C ARG A 244 3.04 -13.97 -3.36
N TYR A 245 3.66 -13.95 -2.18
CA TYR A 245 4.88 -13.17 -1.95
C TYR A 245 5.91 -14.01 -1.20
N GLU A 246 7.17 -13.74 -1.50
CA GLU A 246 8.35 -14.39 -0.97
C GLU A 246 9.21 -13.27 -0.36
N SER A 247 9.71 -13.45 0.86
CA SER A 247 10.43 -12.40 1.59
C SER A 247 11.47 -12.95 2.56
N VAL A 248 12.57 -12.21 2.72
CA VAL A 248 13.39 -12.24 3.95
C VAL A 248 13.62 -10.80 4.36
N GLU A 249 13.25 -10.45 5.59
CA GLU A 249 13.49 -9.15 6.19
C GLU A 249 14.29 -9.31 7.48
N MET A 250 15.36 -8.53 7.62
CA MET A 250 16.32 -8.65 8.71
C MET A 250 16.74 -7.27 9.22
N ILE A 251 16.67 -7.08 10.53
CA ILE A 251 17.33 -5.97 11.23
C ILE A 251 18.54 -6.48 12.00
N ARG A 252 19.60 -5.67 12.09
CA ARG A 252 20.74 -5.90 12.99
C ARG A 252 21.39 -4.61 13.47
N GLU A 253 22.03 -4.66 14.64
CA GLU A 253 22.84 -3.55 15.16
C GLU A 253 24.19 -3.43 14.46
N ILE A 254 24.60 -2.19 14.15
CA ILE A 254 26.00 -1.85 13.88
C ILE A 254 26.68 -1.52 15.22
N PRO A 255 27.64 -2.34 15.71
CA PRO A 255 28.07 -2.30 17.11
C PRO A 255 29.14 -1.21 17.38
N LEU A 256 28.75 0.07 17.32
CA LEU A 256 29.62 1.21 17.64
C LEU A 256 30.23 1.07 19.04
N HIS A 257 29.41 0.66 20.00
CA HIS A 257 29.86 0.31 21.33
C HIS A 257 30.23 -1.17 21.41
N LYS A 258 31.53 -1.49 21.43
CA LYS A 258 31.98 -2.84 21.77
C LYS A 258 31.43 -3.24 23.14
N ARG A 259 30.59 -4.28 23.17
CA ARG A 259 30.04 -4.82 24.43
C ARG A 259 31.19 -5.24 25.34
N SER A 260 31.19 -4.76 26.57
CA SER A 260 32.04 -5.34 27.62
C SER A 260 31.68 -6.82 27.76
N GLY A 261 32.63 -7.72 27.48
CA GLY A 261 32.41 -9.18 27.51
C GLY A 261 32.07 -9.75 28.89
N LYS A 262 32.01 -8.90 29.92
CA LYS A 262 31.45 -9.24 31.23
C LYS A 262 29.94 -9.02 31.20
N ALA A 263 29.18 -10.10 31.02
CA ALA A 263 27.80 -10.13 31.49
C ALA A 263 27.79 -9.71 32.97
N ALA A 264 26.89 -8.79 33.34
CA ALA A 264 26.83 -8.25 34.69
C ALA A 264 26.26 -9.30 35.66
N SER A 265 27.13 -10.16 36.19
CA SER A 265 26.84 -10.95 37.39
C SER A 265 26.24 -10.04 38.46
N THR A 266 25.13 -10.48 39.06
CA THR A 266 24.33 -9.71 40.04
C THR A 266 25.15 -9.22 41.24
N SER A 267 26.30 -9.85 41.51
CA SER A 267 27.29 -9.46 42.51
C SER A 267 27.95 -8.08 42.30
N ASN A 268 27.89 -7.48 41.10
CA ASN A 268 28.57 -6.19 40.81
C ASN A 268 27.65 -4.95 40.93
N LEU A 269 26.38 -5.10 41.32
CA LEU A 269 25.42 -3.98 41.37
C LEU A 269 25.63 -2.99 42.54
N LEU A 270 26.51 -3.29 43.49
CA LEU A 270 26.70 -2.51 44.72
C LEU A 270 27.90 -1.54 44.69
N GLU A 271 28.79 -1.60 43.70
CA GLU A 271 30.03 -0.80 43.68
C GLU A 271 30.25 -0.04 42.36
N LYS A 272 29.44 0.99 42.10
CA LYS A 272 29.90 2.30 41.56
C LYS A 272 28.80 3.36 41.44
N HIS A 273 28.87 4.38 42.31
CA HIS A 273 28.27 5.69 42.04
C HIS A 273 29.13 6.47 41.03
N SER A 274 28.97 6.15 39.74
CA SER A 274 29.51 6.91 38.61
C SER A 274 28.64 6.65 37.39
N GLU A 275 28.36 7.67 36.57
CA GLU A 275 27.32 7.72 35.52
C GLU A 275 27.63 6.87 34.26
N GLN A 276 28.08 5.63 34.44
CA GLN A 276 28.30 4.70 33.34
C GLN A 276 26.98 4.01 32.96
N LYS A 277 26.18 4.68 32.10
CA LYS A 277 25.05 4.05 31.36
C LYS A 277 25.45 2.63 30.94
N SER A 278 24.63 1.64 31.25
CA SER A 278 25.02 0.22 31.20
C SER A 278 25.38 -0.24 29.78
N GLY A 279 26.07 -1.38 29.67
CA GLY A 279 26.39 -1.97 28.36
C GLY A 279 25.16 -2.29 27.50
N ARG A 280 23.96 -2.43 28.11
CA ARG A 280 22.69 -2.60 27.42
C ARG A 280 22.11 -1.26 26.94
N GLU A 281 22.17 -0.21 27.77
CA GLU A 281 21.74 1.15 27.41
C GLU A 281 22.58 1.74 26.28
N ARG A 282 23.92 1.62 26.34
CA ARG A 282 24.81 2.08 25.26
C ARG A 282 24.54 1.34 23.95
N GLY A 283 24.17 0.07 24.04
CA GLY A 283 23.74 -0.72 22.89
C GLY A 283 22.47 -0.19 22.22
N ASN A 284 21.57 0.47 22.96
CA ASN A 284 20.36 1.06 22.38
C ASN A 284 20.64 2.34 21.55
N LEU A 285 21.87 2.87 21.57
CA LEU A 285 22.35 3.94 20.70
C LEU A 285 23.07 3.42 19.43
N ASN A 286 23.16 2.10 19.24
CA ASN A 286 23.75 1.53 18.04
C ASN A 286 22.80 1.75 16.83
N PRO A 287 23.30 2.19 15.67
CA PRO A 287 22.52 2.28 14.45
C PRO A 287 21.95 0.92 14.05
N ILE A 288 20.73 0.91 13.52
CA ILE A 288 20.09 -0.31 13.03
C ILE A 288 20.24 -0.36 11.52
N GLU A 289 20.92 -1.40 11.04
CA GLU A 289 20.85 -1.80 9.64
C GLU A 289 19.58 -2.60 9.38
N TRP A 290 18.82 -2.21 8.36
CA TRP A 290 17.62 -2.90 7.91
C TRP A 290 17.78 -3.34 6.45
N ILE A 291 17.72 -4.65 6.25
CA ILE A 291 17.80 -5.34 4.95
C ILE A 291 16.47 -6.05 4.69
N MET A 292 15.97 -6.00 3.46
CA MET A 292 14.83 -6.80 3.03
C MET A 292 15.00 -7.24 1.58
N ILE A 293 14.62 -8.48 1.27
CA ILE A 293 14.58 -9.04 -0.08
C ILE A 293 13.17 -9.56 -0.32
N THR A 294 12.53 -9.19 -1.43
CA THR A 294 11.21 -9.70 -1.78
C THR A 294 10.98 -9.89 -3.28
N ARG A 295 10.09 -10.83 -3.59
CA ARG A 295 9.44 -11.02 -4.90
C ARG A 295 7.96 -11.31 -4.65
N SER A 296 7.08 -10.84 -5.52
CA SER A 296 5.63 -10.98 -5.32
C SER A 296 4.86 -10.96 -6.63
N ASP A 297 3.81 -11.77 -6.66
CA ASP A 297 2.82 -11.87 -7.71
C ASP A 297 1.43 -11.62 -7.10
N PRO A 298 0.81 -10.44 -7.34
CA PRO A 298 -0.52 -10.13 -6.82
C PRO A 298 -1.64 -10.87 -7.56
N GLY A 299 -1.32 -11.72 -8.55
CA GLY A 299 -2.30 -12.50 -9.30
C GLY A 299 -3.31 -11.64 -10.08
N GLY A 300 -4.38 -12.29 -10.57
CA GLY A 300 -5.51 -11.59 -11.18
C GLY A 300 -5.20 -10.88 -12.50
N GLY A 301 -4.18 -11.33 -13.23
CA GLY A 301 -3.84 -10.80 -14.56
C GLY A 301 -3.14 -9.44 -14.57
N ILE A 302 -2.66 -8.93 -13.43
CA ILE A 302 -1.83 -7.71 -13.42
C ILE A 302 -0.49 -8.03 -14.13
N PRO A 303 -0.08 -7.27 -15.18
CA PRO A 303 1.18 -7.55 -15.87
C PRO A 303 2.41 -7.35 -14.97
N ARG A 304 3.32 -8.33 -14.93
CA ARG A 304 4.53 -8.32 -14.06
C ARG A 304 5.33 -7.02 -14.18
N PHE A 305 5.58 -6.51 -15.40
CA PHE A 305 6.31 -5.26 -15.63
C PHE A 305 5.68 -4.05 -14.92
N MET A 306 4.36 -4.07 -14.70
CA MET A 306 3.66 -3.01 -14.00
C MET A 306 3.93 -3.09 -12.51
N VAL A 307 3.86 -4.29 -11.92
CA VAL A 307 4.23 -4.57 -10.52
C VAL A 307 5.68 -4.16 -10.25
N GLU A 308 6.62 -4.69 -11.05
CA GLU A 308 8.06 -4.43 -10.92
C GLU A 308 8.45 -2.95 -10.98
N ARG A 309 7.67 -2.12 -11.68
CA ARG A 309 7.89 -0.67 -11.76
C ARG A 309 7.28 0.08 -10.57
N GLY A 310 6.34 -0.52 -9.85
CA GLY A 310 5.79 0.00 -8.59
C GLY A 310 6.63 -0.35 -7.36
N THR A 311 7.17 -1.58 -7.33
CA THR A 311 7.86 -2.16 -6.17
C THR A 311 8.87 -1.21 -5.50
N PRO A 312 9.77 -0.51 -6.22
CA PRO A 312 10.75 0.37 -5.57
C PRO A 312 10.13 1.52 -4.75
N ALA A 313 9.02 2.11 -5.22
CA ALA A 313 8.34 3.18 -4.50
C ALA A 313 7.56 2.66 -3.28
N GLY A 314 6.90 1.49 -3.44
CA GLY A 314 6.23 0.81 -2.33
C GLY A 314 7.20 0.45 -1.20
N ILE A 315 8.33 -0.18 -1.54
CA ILE A 315 9.39 -0.55 -0.60
C ILE A 315 9.88 0.65 0.22
N VAL A 316 10.13 1.81 -0.40
CA VAL A 316 10.56 3.02 0.33
C VAL A 316 9.43 3.57 1.21
N GLY A 317 8.20 3.63 0.67
CA GLY A 317 7.04 4.11 1.42
C GLY A 317 6.66 3.23 2.60
N ASP A 318 6.98 1.93 2.59
CA ASP A 318 6.73 1.01 3.71
C ASP A 318 7.75 1.19 4.86
N VAL A 319 8.97 1.70 4.58
CA VAL A 319 9.95 2.05 5.63
C VAL A 319 9.42 3.21 6.48
N ALA A 320 8.89 4.25 5.84
CA ALA A 320 8.31 5.40 6.53
C ALA A 320 7.12 4.99 7.40
N LYS A 321 6.18 4.20 6.86
CA LYS A 321 5.00 3.71 7.62
C LYS A 321 5.38 2.95 8.88
N LEU A 322 6.36 2.04 8.83
CA LEU A 322 6.75 1.30 10.04
C LEU A 322 7.33 2.25 11.08
N PHE A 323 8.16 3.22 10.69
CA PHE A 323 8.68 4.21 11.65
C PHE A 323 7.59 5.15 12.17
N ASP A 324 6.68 5.64 11.34
CA ASP A 324 5.56 6.48 11.79
C ASP A 324 4.68 5.76 12.84
N TRP A 325 4.40 4.47 12.65
CA TRP A 325 3.66 3.67 13.64
C TRP A 325 4.52 3.29 14.86
N ALA A 326 5.73 2.77 14.65
CA ALA A 326 6.58 2.28 15.75
C ALA A 326 7.11 3.42 16.65
N CYS A 327 7.20 4.65 16.15
CA CYS A 327 7.64 5.81 16.91
C CYS A 327 6.48 6.55 17.61
N SER A 328 5.24 6.41 17.15
CA SER A 328 4.07 7.10 17.73
C SER A 328 3.36 6.35 18.86
N LYS A 329 3.74 5.10 19.15
CA LYS A 329 3.32 4.36 20.36
C LYS A 329 4.12 4.82 21.59
N GLU A 330 3.59 4.66 22.81
CA GLU A 330 4.39 4.86 24.02
C GLU A 330 5.29 3.63 24.27
N ASP A 331 4.69 2.45 24.41
CA ASP A 331 5.35 1.14 24.31
C ASP A 331 4.64 0.25 23.26
N ILE A 332 5.35 -0.79 22.81
CA ILE A 332 4.87 -1.85 21.93
C ILE A 332 4.99 -3.16 22.73
N PRO A 333 4.04 -4.10 22.70
CA PRO A 333 4.20 -5.39 23.39
C PRO A 333 5.34 -6.24 22.81
N ASP A 334 5.98 -7.10 23.62
CA ASP A 334 6.83 -8.20 23.11
C ASP A 334 6.07 -9.54 23.18
N PRO A 335 5.73 -10.17 22.05
CA PRO A 335 4.99 -11.44 22.02
C PRO A 335 5.80 -12.66 22.53
N ASP A 336 7.02 -12.47 23.03
CA ASP A 336 7.76 -13.47 23.82
C ASP A 336 7.67 -13.27 25.35
N GLU A 337 7.32 -12.06 25.83
CA GLU A 337 7.24 -11.72 27.26
C GLU A 337 5.78 -11.58 27.75
N GLU A 338 4.85 -11.23 26.86
CA GLU A 338 3.44 -10.91 27.16
C GLU A 338 2.45 -11.94 26.59
N ASP A 339 1.30 -12.12 27.23
CA ASP A 339 0.20 -12.93 26.68
C ASP A 339 -0.48 -12.17 25.53
N VAL A 340 -0.11 -12.58 24.30
CA VAL A 340 -0.61 -12.03 23.04
C VAL A 340 -2.13 -12.03 22.97
N GLU A 341 -2.78 -13.09 23.43
CA GLU A 341 -4.23 -13.22 23.29
C GLU A 341 -4.96 -12.32 24.30
N GLN A 342 -4.43 -12.21 25.53
CA GLN A 342 -4.94 -11.27 26.54
C GLN A 342 -4.77 -9.81 26.10
N GLU A 343 -3.59 -9.43 25.59
CA GLU A 343 -3.31 -8.07 25.10
C GLU A 343 -4.14 -7.72 23.85
N MET A 344 -4.40 -8.69 22.98
CA MET A 344 -5.29 -8.51 21.83
C MET A 344 -6.75 -8.31 22.24
N GLU A 345 -7.28 -9.06 23.22
CA GLU A 345 -8.63 -8.80 23.75
C GLU A 345 -8.71 -7.44 24.48
N ARG A 346 -7.67 -7.04 25.22
CA ARG A 346 -7.59 -5.70 25.80
C ARG A 346 -7.71 -4.62 24.72
N ARG A 347 -6.92 -4.70 23.65
CA ARG A 347 -6.98 -3.75 22.52
C ARG A 347 -8.33 -3.74 21.80
N LYS A 348 -8.97 -4.90 21.62
CA LYS A 348 -10.34 -4.99 21.06
C LYS A 348 -11.37 -4.29 21.96
N SER A 349 -11.21 -4.34 23.29
CA SER A 349 -12.09 -3.66 24.24
C SER A 349 -11.84 -2.15 24.37
N GLU A 350 -10.62 -1.69 24.08
CA GLU A 350 -10.23 -0.27 24.09
C GLU A 350 -10.51 0.43 22.75
N ALA A 351 -10.79 -0.33 21.68
CA ALA A 351 -11.25 0.22 20.41
C ALA A 351 -12.63 0.90 20.58
N PRO A 352 -12.81 2.16 20.12
CA PRO A 352 -14.08 2.86 20.29
C PRO A 352 -15.22 2.15 19.54
N PRO A 353 -16.40 1.97 20.16
CA PRO A 353 -17.54 1.33 19.51
C PRO A 353 -17.95 2.02 18.21
N LEU A 354 -18.23 1.24 17.17
CA LEU A 354 -18.81 1.73 15.93
C LEU A 354 -20.29 2.09 16.14
N GLU A 355 -20.56 3.32 16.60
CA GLU A 355 -21.92 3.83 16.73
C GLU A 355 -22.63 3.91 15.36
N LEU A 356 -23.56 2.98 15.14
CA LEU A 356 -24.52 3.04 14.03
C LEU A 356 -25.61 4.07 14.34
N THR A 357 -25.27 5.36 14.27
CA THR A 357 -26.18 6.49 14.54
C THR A 357 -27.29 6.59 13.49
N HIS A 358 -28.43 5.96 13.77
CA HIS A 358 -29.69 6.20 13.07
C HIS A 358 -30.21 7.62 13.38
N HIS A 359 -29.87 8.60 12.56
CA HIS A 359 -30.50 9.93 12.60
C HIS A 359 -31.77 9.98 11.75
N ASP A 360 -32.93 10.14 12.40
CA ASP A 360 -34.16 10.65 11.80
C ASP A 360 -34.22 12.19 12.01
N PRO A 361 -34.73 13.01 11.07
CA PRO A 361 -34.45 14.45 11.08
C PRO A 361 -35.62 15.35 11.50
N SER A 362 -35.39 16.25 12.48
CA SER A 362 -36.06 17.57 12.67
C SER A 362 -35.61 18.25 13.98
N PRO A 363 -35.74 19.59 14.13
CA PRO A 363 -35.52 20.66 13.16
C PRO A 363 -34.50 21.72 13.68
N MET A 364 -34.08 22.66 12.82
CA MET A 364 -33.19 23.78 13.20
C MET A 364 -33.87 24.78 14.17
N PRO A 365 -33.08 25.50 14.99
CA PRO A 365 -33.11 26.96 14.87
C PRO A 365 -31.75 27.70 14.98
N ASP A 366 -31.63 28.73 14.13
CA ASP A 366 -30.83 29.98 14.20
C ASP A 366 -29.30 30.04 14.35
N ASP A 367 -28.75 31.13 13.78
CA ASP A 367 -27.33 31.49 13.72
C ASP A 367 -26.89 32.42 14.87
N THR A 368 -25.66 32.25 15.36
CA THR A 368 -24.63 33.33 15.39
C THR A 368 -23.23 32.77 15.73
N PRO A 369 -22.12 33.41 15.31
CA PRO A 369 -20.81 32.74 15.23
C PRO A 369 -19.75 33.25 16.23
N GLU A 370 -18.87 32.37 16.71
CA GLU A 370 -17.46 32.70 16.99
C GLU A 370 -16.55 31.47 17.17
N SER A 371 -15.23 31.70 17.17
CA SER A 371 -14.11 30.73 17.36
C SER A 371 -13.94 29.61 16.32
N GLN A 372 -12.87 29.71 15.52
CA GLN A 372 -12.45 28.69 14.56
C GLN A 372 -11.53 27.64 15.20
N SER A 373 -11.98 26.38 15.27
CA SER A 373 -11.13 25.23 15.59
C SER A 373 -10.89 24.35 14.37
N ASN A 374 -9.68 24.41 13.82
CA ASN A 374 -9.19 23.40 12.88
C ASN A 374 -8.94 22.09 13.65
N GLY A 375 -9.33 20.90 13.20
CA GLY A 375 -10.08 20.55 11.99
C GLY A 375 -9.93 19.05 11.71
N ILE A 376 -10.85 18.22 12.23
CA ILE A 376 -10.70 16.75 12.37
C ILE A 376 -10.97 16.00 11.05
N LEU A 377 -10.33 16.44 9.95
CA LEU A 377 -10.58 15.95 8.58
C LEU A 377 -9.30 15.72 7.75
N ALA A 378 -8.14 15.56 8.40
CA ALA A 378 -6.85 15.37 7.74
C ALA A 378 -6.45 13.88 7.54
N THR A 379 -6.93 12.97 8.39
CA THR A 379 -6.30 11.64 8.60
C THR A 379 -6.79 10.53 7.68
N ALA A 380 -7.79 10.78 6.83
CA ALA A 380 -8.57 9.72 6.14
C ALA A 380 -8.21 9.48 4.65
N GLN A 381 -7.05 9.95 4.16
CA GLN A 381 -6.67 9.85 2.73
C GLN A 381 -5.24 9.36 2.45
N GLN A 382 -4.55 8.76 3.43
CA GLN A 382 -3.20 8.20 3.24
C GLN A 382 -3.16 6.70 3.59
N THR A 383 -3.70 5.86 2.70
CA THR A 383 -3.70 4.39 2.89
C THR A 383 -3.40 3.67 1.57
N ILE A 384 -2.59 2.62 1.64
CA ILE A 384 -2.10 1.76 0.54
C ILE A 384 -1.36 2.47 -0.61
N GLN A 385 -0.08 2.79 -0.37
CA GLN A 385 0.97 2.64 -1.39
C GLN A 385 2.01 1.63 -0.89
N ALA A 386 1.92 0.40 -1.43
CA ALA A 386 2.86 -0.71 -1.21
C ALA A 386 2.92 -1.61 -2.45
N TYR A 387 1.76 -2.03 -2.98
CA TYR A 387 1.68 -2.98 -4.10
C TYR A 387 0.90 -2.53 -5.35
N ALA A 388 0.54 -1.24 -5.45
CA ALA A 388 0.02 -0.65 -6.68
C ALA A 388 1.04 0.32 -7.31
N PRO A 389 1.32 0.23 -8.62
CA PRO A 389 2.38 1.01 -9.26
C PRO A 389 1.96 2.43 -9.64
N ALA A 390 2.83 3.41 -9.38
CA ALA A 390 2.52 4.86 -9.44
C ALA A 390 2.02 5.41 -10.80
N ALA A 391 2.18 4.71 -11.93
CA ALA A 391 1.52 5.16 -13.17
C ALA A 391 0.03 4.77 -13.25
N VAL A 392 -0.53 4.13 -12.23
CA VAL A 392 -2.00 4.03 -12.06
C VAL A 392 -2.54 5.32 -11.42
N THR A 393 -1.79 5.95 -10.51
CA THR A 393 -2.18 7.24 -9.89
C THR A 393 -2.07 8.41 -10.87
N ASP A 394 -1.01 8.46 -11.69
CA ASP A 394 -0.80 9.57 -12.65
C ASP A 394 -1.90 9.68 -13.73
N TYR A 395 -2.60 8.58 -14.04
CA TYR A 395 -3.72 8.56 -14.98
C TYR A 395 -5.09 8.91 -14.36
N LEU A 396 -5.16 9.13 -13.04
CA LEU A 396 -6.43 9.25 -12.30
C LEU A 396 -6.60 10.56 -11.50
N ALA A 397 -5.57 11.41 -11.40
CA ALA A 397 -5.67 12.71 -10.74
C ALA A 397 -6.26 13.79 -11.68
N PRO A 398 -7.44 14.39 -11.37
CA PRO A 398 -7.89 15.60 -12.06
C PRO A 398 -7.10 16.79 -11.52
N LYS A 399 -6.25 17.39 -12.36
CA LYS A 399 -5.49 18.60 -12.00
C LYS A 399 -6.42 19.81 -11.87
N LEU A 400 -6.99 20.01 -10.69
CA LEU A 400 -7.76 21.22 -10.35
C LEU A 400 -6.79 22.36 -10.03
N GLU A 401 -6.61 23.24 -11.02
CA GLU A 401 -5.87 24.48 -10.85
C GLU A 401 -6.74 25.55 -10.17
N SER A 402 -6.15 26.32 -9.27
CA SER A 402 -6.70 27.60 -8.84
C SER A 402 -5.60 28.66 -8.89
N THR A 403 -5.94 29.83 -9.42
CA THR A 403 -5.02 30.98 -9.59
C THR A 403 -5.03 31.85 -8.33
N ARG A 404 -4.08 32.75 -8.02
CA ARG A 404 -2.98 33.45 -8.73
C ARG A 404 -1.74 33.46 -7.79
N THR A 405 -0.51 33.82 -8.16
CA THR A 405 -0.04 35.02 -8.88
C THR A 405 1.20 34.76 -9.75
N LEU A 406 1.52 35.70 -10.64
CA LEU A 406 2.65 35.62 -11.57
C LEU A 406 3.93 36.19 -10.93
N SER A 407 5.04 35.49 -11.12
CA SER A 407 6.38 36.06 -11.18
C SER A 407 7.07 35.46 -12.40
N ASP A 408 7.80 36.28 -13.15
CA ASP A 408 8.32 35.94 -14.48
C ASP A 408 9.77 35.42 -14.41
N SER A 409 10.04 34.29 -15.06
CA SER A 409 11.38 33.85 -15.45
C SER A 409 11.27 32.65 -16.39
N SER A 410 11.80 32.78 -17.60
CA SER A 410 11.78 31.74 -18.63
C SER A 410 13.14 31.07 -18.81
N SER A 411 13.11 29.77 -19.14
CA SER A 411 14.18 29.11 -19.89
C SER A 411 13.66 27.78 -20.43
N ASP A 412 13.37 27.73 -21.73
CA ASP A 412 13.08 26.49 -22.44
C ASP A 412 14.35 25.65 -22.58
N THR A 413 14.24 24.33 -22.38
CA THR A 413 15.02 23.38 -23.16
C THR A 413 14.21 22.11 -23.39
N SER A 414 14.20 21.70 -24.66
CA SER A 414 13.35 20.66 -25.23
C SER A 414 13.56 19.25 -24.68
N TYR A 415 12.54 18.43 -25.00
CA TYR A 415 12.60 16.97 -25.13
C TYR A 415 13.94 16.42 -25.67
N GLU A 416 14.23 15.17 -25.29
CA GLU A 416 14.81 14.19 -26.21
C GLU A 416 14.21 12.81 -25.91
N SER A 417 14.08 11.97 -26.93
CA SER A 417 13.54 10.60 -26.83
C SER A 417 14.56 9.62 -27.40
N ALA A 418 14.46 8.36 -26.97
CA ALA A 418 15.34 7.29 -27.44
C ALA A 418 15.10 6.91 -28.92
N ASP A 419 15.91 5.95 -29.38
CA ASP A 419 16.09 5.44 -30.75
C ASP A 419 16.97 6.39 -31.60
N ASP A 420 18.10 5.98 -32.20
CA ASP A 420 18.63 4.64 -32.46
C ASP A 420 20.17 4.59 -32.32
N PHE A 421 20.75 3.39 -32.16
CA PHE A 421 22.21 3.21 -32.22
C PHE A 421 22.63 1.92 -32.94
N PHE A 422 22.59 1.93 -34.27
CA PHE A 422 23.37 1.02 -35.12
C PHE A 422 23.89 1.75 -36.37
N HIS A 423 25.18 1.51 -36.67
CA HIS A 423 25.90 1.86 -37.90
C HIS A 423 26.24 3.33 -38.24
N GLU A 424 27.38 3.76 -37.70
CA GLU A 424 28.52 4.33 -38.47
C GLU A 424 28.37 4.36 -40.02
N SER A 425 28.47 5.55 -40.67
CA SER A 425 29.75 6.10 -41.21
C SER A 425 29.63 7.43 -42.03
N ILE A 426 30.76 8.15 -42.19
CA ILE A 426 31.13 9.18 -43.21
C ILE A 426 30.53 10.63 -43.18
N LEU A 427 31.36 11.56 -42.65
CA LEU A 427 31.72 12.95 -43.08
C LEU A 427 30.80 14.20 -42.96
N SER A 428 31.50 15.31 -42.64
CA SER A 428 31.16 16.75 -42.45
C SER A 428 30.58 17.49 -43.70
N ALA A 429 30.15 18.78 -43.68
CA ALA A 429 30.44 19.94 -42.81
C ALA A 429 29.39 21.10 -42.96
N GLU A 430 29.46 22.13 -42.09
CA GLU A 430 29.13 23.59 -42.28
C GLU A 430 27.75 24.04 -42.87
N SER A 431 27.09 25.16 -42.50
CA SER A 431 27.33 26.24 -41.50
C SER A 431 26.01 27.01 -41.14
N LEU A 432 26.09 28.25 -40.60
CA LEU A 432 25.11 29.06 -39.80
C LEU A 432 24.43 30.22 -40.61
N PRO A 433 23.74 31.27 -40.06
CA PRO A 433 22.64 31.43 -39.05
C PRO A 433 21.53 32.52 -39.41
N LEU A 434 20.73 32.99 -38.41
CA LEU A 434 19.92 34.26 -38.32
C LEU A 434 18.56 34.31 -39.11
N SER A 435 17.48 35.10 -38.86
CA SER A 435 17.01 36.16 -37.88
C SER A 435 15.50 36.51 -38.19
N ASP A 436 14.62 37.27 -37.49
CA ASP A 436 14.55 37.92 -36.15
C ASP A 436 13.13 38.51 -35.78
N THR A 437 12.97 39.15 -34.60
CA THR A 437 11.96 40.19 -34.18
C THR A 437 10.46 39.89 -33.83
N LEU A 438 9.77 40.89 -33.25
CA LEU A 438 8.56 40.91 -32.36
C LEU A 438 7.61 42.13 -32.71
N PRO A 439 6.68 42.66 -31.85
CA PRO A 439 5.45 42.13 -31.17
C PRO A 439 4.16 43.03 -31.31
N SER A 440 3.07 42.72 -30.56
CA SER A 440 2.27 43.65 -29.68
C SER A 440 0.71 43.71 -29.81
N GLY A 441 0.01 44.05 -28.69
CA GLY A 441 -1.45 44.32 -28.53
C GLY A 441 -2.29 43.12 -28.01
N SER A 442 -2.99 43.06 -26.86
CA SER A 442 -3.94 43.95 -26.12
C SER A 442 -5.43 43.84 -26.63
N THR A 443 -6.51 43.94 -25.84
CA THR A 443 -6.77 44.37 -24.42
C THR A 443 -7.69 43.39 -23.62
N SER A 444 -8.72 43.85 -22.89
CA SER A 444 -9.74 43.14 -22.05
C SER A 444 -10.90 44.15 -21.69
N PRO A 445 -11.94 43.89 -20.84
CA PRO A 445 -12.51 42.67 -20.22
C PRO A 445 -14.08 42.58 -20.28
N SER A 446 -14.73 41.62 -19.58
CA SER A 446 -15.80 41.83 -18.54
C SER A 446 -16.91 40.75 -18.40
N SER A 447 -17.47 40.63 -17.17
CA SER A 447 -18.78 40.03 -16.77
C SER A 447 -19.07 38.51 -16.92
N SER A 448 -19.93 37.85 -16.12
CA SER A 448 -20.37 38.07 -14.71
C SER A 448 -21.21 36.89 -14.13
N ARG A 449 -21.33 36.80 -12.79
CA ARG A 449 -22.43 36.21 -11.95
C ARG A 449 -22.60 34.67 -11.74
N LEU A 450 -22.56 34.32 -10.44
CA LEU A 450 -23.38 33.38 -9.62
C LEU A 450 -23.75 31.94 -10.09
N GLY A 451 -23.63 30.98 -9.16
CA GLY A 451 -24.34 29.68 -9.17
C GLY A 451 -23.93 28.76 -7.99
N ARG A 452 -24.88 28.24 -7.19
CA ARG A 452 -24.66 27.48 -5.94
C ARG A 452 -25.21 26.04 -6.08
N VAL A 453 -24.51 25.03 -5.54
CA VAL A 453 -25.02 23.80 -4.85
C VAL A 453 -25.99 22.84 -5.61
N ALA A 454 -26.01 21.50 -5.46
CA ALA A 454 -25.02 20.46 -5.07
C ALA A 454 -25.65 19.04 -5.27
N THR A 455 -24.86 17.98 -5.07
CA THR A 455 -25.26 16.55 -4.88
C THR A 455 -25.90 15.77 -6.05
N GLY A 456 -25.88 14.43 -5.98
CA GLY A 456 -27.00 13.61 -6.48
C GLY A 456 -26.76 12.50 -7.53
N PHE A 457 -25.61 12.39 -8.20
CA PHE A 457 -25.47 11.42 -9.32
C PHE A 457 -25.29 9.95 -8.89
N SER A 458 -26.18 9.08 -9.42
CA SER A 458 -26.21 7.64 -9.15
C SER A 458 -25.03 6.90 -9.78
N GLN A 459 -24.77 5.66 -9.33
CA GLN A 459 -23.81 4.76 -9.99
C GLN A 459 -24.10 4.61 -11.50
N HIS A 460 -25.38 4.59 -11.85
CA HIS A 460 -25.87 4.44 -13.21
C HIS A 460 -25.55 5.65 -14.12
N ASP A 461 -25.64 6.88 -13.61
CA ASP A 461 -25.26 8.08 -14.36
C ASP A 461 -23.75 8.15 -14.62
N LYS A 462 -22.94 7.60 -13.69
CA LYS A 462 -21.49 7.44 -13.87
C LYS A 462 -21.16 6.39 -14.93
N GLU A 463 -22.04 5.42 -15.17
CA GLU A 463 -21.91 4.43 -16.25
C GLU A 463 -22.28 5.04 -17.62
N ILE A 464 -23.37 5.82 -17.68
CA ILE A 464 -23.72 6.68 -18.83
C ILE A 464 -22.54 7.58 -19.23
N GLN A 465 -21.96 8.32 -18.28
CA GLN A 465 -20.85 9.24 -18.55
C GLN A 465 -19.58 8.52 -19.00
N LYS A 466 -19.29 7.32 -18.47
CA LYS A 466 -18.17 6.49 -18.95
C LYS A 466 -18.34 6.07 -20.41
N LEU A 467 -19.55 5.67 -20.82
CA LEU A 467 -19.84 5.31 -22.21
C LEU A 467 -19.73 6.52 -23.16
N GLU A 468 -20.17 7.71 -22.73
CA GLU A 468 -20.02 8.95 -23.51
C GLU A 468 -18.56 9.44 -23.60
N GLN A 469 -17.75 9.23 -22.56
CA GLN A 469 -16.31 9.49 -22.60
C GLN A 469 -15.58 8.48 -23.50
N GLN A 470 -16.01 7.22 -23.53
CA GLN A 470 -15.49 6.21 -24.46
C GLN A 470 -15.83 6.55 -25.92
N ARG A 471 -17.07 7.01 -26.20
CA ARG A 471 -17.47 7.58 -27.51
C ARG A 471 -16.50 8.66 -27.96
N LYS A 472 -16.34 9.73 -27.17
CA LYS A 472 -15.46 10.86 -27.51
C LYS A 472 -13.98 10.45 -27.66
N LYS A 473 -13.49 9.49 -26.86
CA LYS A 473 -12.12 8.94 -26.98
C LYS A 473 -11.91 8.05 -28.20
N LEU A 474 -12.94 7.41 -28.74
CA LEU A 474 -12.88 6.70 -30.02
C LEU A 474 -12.91 7.70 -31.19
N GLU A 475 -13.83 8.65 -31.15
CA GLU A 475 -14.03 9.69 -32.17
C GLU A 475 -12.76 10.55 -32.38
N ALA A 476 -12.14 11.02 -31.30
CA ALA A 476 -10.87 11.76 -31.35
C ALA A 476 -9.64 10.92 -31.78
N LYS A 477 -9.70 9.58 -31.63
CA LYS A 477 -8.67 8.69 -32.20
C LYS A 477 -8.86 8.48 -33.71
N ILE A 478 -10.10 8.56 -34.20
CA ILE A 478 -10.42 8.42 -35.62
C ILE A 478 -10.04 9.68 -36.40
N SER A 479 -10.31 10.89 -35.88
CA SER A 479 -9.84 12.13 -36.51
C SER A 479 -8.31 12.17 -36.61
N LYS A 480 -7.60 11.96 -35.50
CA LYS A 480 -6.13 11.97 -35.48
C LYS A 480 -5.52 10.92 -36.42
N LYS A 481 -6.13 9.72 -36.55
CA LYS A 481 -5.70 8.74 -37.56
C LYS A 481 -5.87 9.26 -38.98
N ARG A 482 -7.05 9.79 -39.32
CA ARG A 482 -7.35 10.35 -40.66
C ARG A 482 -6.37 11.48 -41.03
N GLU A 483 -6.02 12.35 -40.09
CA GLU A 483 -5.01 13.40 -40.29
C GLU A 483 -3.61 12.81 -40.56
N THR A 484 -3.18 11.80 -39.80
CA THR A 484 -1.87 11.13 -40.04
C THR A 484 -1.83 10.28 -41.31
N GLU A 485 -2.97 9.79 -41.79
CA GLU A 485 -3.07 9.02 -43.03
C GLU A 485 -3.17 9.98 -44.25
N ALA A 486 -3.88 11.10 -44.14
CA ALA A 486 -3.94 12.15 -45.17
C ALA A 486 -2.58 12.82 -45.39
N THR A 487 -1.84 13.14 -44.33
CA THR A 487 -0.49 13.73 -44.43
C THR A 487 0.52 12.75 -45.05
N LYS A 488 0.43 11.45 -44.75
CA LYS A 488 1.21 10.39 -45.42
C LYS A 488 0.82 10.21 -46.90
N LEU A 489 -0.46 10.32 -47.24
CA LEU A 489 -0.93 10.28 -48.62
C LEU A 489 -0.46 11.48 -49.45
N ALA A 490 -0.32 12.66 -48.83
CA ALA A 490 0.24 13.85 -49.47
C ALA A 490 1.75 13.71 -49.72
N SER A 491 2.53 13.22 -48.74
CA SER A 491 3.99 13.08 -48.89
C SER A 491 4.42 11.99 -49.88
N GLN A 492 3.52 11.07 -50.25
CA GLN A 492 3.81 10.00 -51.22
C GLN A 492 3.46 10.34 -52.68
N GLN A 493 2.95 11.54 -52.99
CA GLN A 493 2.55 11.91 -54.37
C GLN A 493 3.70 12.19 -55.36
N GLY A 494 4.95 11.90 -54.99
CA GLY A 494 6.10 12.17 -55.85
C GLY A 494 6.36 11.18 -56.99
N LYS A 495 5.77 9.97 -56.98
CA LYS A 495 6.08 8.89 -57.94
C LYS A 495 4.86 7.99 -58.25
N ASN A 496 4.62 7.73 -59.53
CA ASN A 496 3.68 6.74 -60.12
C ASN A 496 2.17 6.86 -59.77
N ASP A 497 1.46 7.82 -60.38
CA ASP A 497 0.00 8.03 -60.19
C ASP A 497 -0.89 6.81 -60.46
N SER A 498 -0.52 5.93 -61.40
CA SER A 498 -1.32 4.75 -61.80
C SER A 498 -1.40 3.69 -60.68
N GLU A 499 -0.36 3.56 -59.86
CA GLU A 499 -0.37 2.69 -58.69
C GLU A 499 -0.98 3.39 -57.48
N ALA A 500 -0.70 4.70 -57.31
CA ALA A 500 -1.31 5.51 -56.26
C ALA A 500 -2.84 5.51 -56.33
N ALA A 501 -3.44 5.57 -57.52
CA ALA A 501 -4.89 5.47 -57.71
C ALA A 501 -5.47 4.12 -57.24
N LYS A 502 -4.80 3.01 -57.55
CA LYS A 502 -5.23 1.65 -57.14
C LYS A 502 -5.00 1.39 -55.65
N ALA A 503 -3.96 1.99 -55.07
CA ALA A 503 -3.73 1.98 -53.62
C ALA A 503 -4.83 2.75 -52.87
N ARG A 504 -5.22 3.95 -53.37
CA ARG A 504 -6.29 4.77 -52.80
C ARG A 504 -7.65 4.08 -52.80
N ASP A 505 -8.07 3.48 -53.92
CA ASP A 505 -9.33 2.72 -54.02
C ASP A 505 -9.40 1.54 -53.03
N ARG A 506 -8.29 0.83 -52.82
CA ARG A 506 -8.19 -0.23 -51.80
C ARG A 506 -8.27 0.34 -50.38
N HIS A 507 -7.51 1.40 -50.09
CA HIS A 507 -7.48 2.05 -48.79
C HIS A 507 -8.85 2.63 -48.42
N GLU A 508 -9.58 3.22 -49.37
CA GLU A 508 -10.95 3.72 -49.18
C GLU A 508 -11.94 2.59 -48.88
N LYS A 509 -11.85 1.46 -49.59
CA LYS A 509 -12.68 0.27 -49.34
C LYS A 509 -12.38 -0.37 -47.99
N GLU A 510 -11.16 -0.28 -47.48
CA GLU A 510 -10.79 -0.74 -46.13
C GLU A 510 -11.23 0.25 -45.04
N LEU A 511 -11.03 1.55 -45.25
CA LEU A 511 -11.57 2.62 -44.39
C LEU A 511 -13.09 2.51 -44.23
N ARG A 512 -13.81 2.26 -45.33
CA ARG A 512 -15.27 2.09 -45.31
C ARG A 512 -15.70 0.82 -44.54
N LYS A 513 -15.02 -0.31 -44.77
CA LYS A 513 -15.27 -1.54 -43.98
C LYS A 513 -14.94 -1.36 -42.49
N LEU A 514 -13.97 -0.51 -42.16
CA LEU A 514 -13.65 -0.13 -40.78
C LEU A 514 -14.71 0.79 -40.18
N SER A 515 -15.20 1.81 -40.89
CA SER A 515 -16.27 2.67 -40.38
C SER A 515 -17.59 1.91 -40.20
N GLU A 516 -17.99 1.08 -41.16
CA GLU A 516 -19.21 0.24 -41.06
C GLU A 516 -19.13 -0.81 -39.93
N ARG A 517 -17.91 -1.18 -39.48
CA ARG A 517 -17.70 -2.02 -38.27
C ARG A 517 -17.75 -1.18 -36.99
N GLN A 518 -17.15 0.01 -37.00
CA GLN A 518 -17.13 0.93 -35.86
C GLN A 518 -18.54 1.46 -35.54
N GLU A 519 -19.34 1.77 -36.55
CA GLU A 519 -20.74 2.17 -36.42
C GLU A 519 -21.60 1.07 -35.78
N LYS A 520 -21.38 -0.20 -36.13
CA LYS A 520 -22.09 -1.35 -35.55
C LYS A 520 -21.71 -1.59 -34.08
N GLU A 521 -20.43 -1.49 -33.73
CA GLU A 521 -20.03 -1.53 -32.31
C GLU A 521 -20.52 -0.29 -31.53
N PHE A 522 -20.61 0.88 -32.17
CA PHE A 522 -21.17 2.07 -31.53
C PHE A 522 -22.67 1.93 -31.23
N ALA A 523 -23.49 1.52 -32.20
CA ALA A 523 -24.92 1.27 -32.01
C ALA A 523 -25.20 0.22 -30.91
N LYS A 524 -24.37 -0.81 -30.83
CA LYS A 524 -24.41 -1.87 -29.81
C LYS A 524 -24.07 -1.37 -28.40
N LEU A 525 -23.18 -0.37 -28.27
CA LEU A 525 -22.91 0.31 -27.00
C LEU A 525 -24.07 1.24 -26.60
N GLU A 526 -24.68 1.94 -27.55
CA GLU A 526 -25.83 2.82 -27.31
C GLU A 526 -27.10 2.02 -26.92
N GLU A 527 -27.34 0.87 -27.54
CA GLU A 527 -28.41 -0.05 -27.12
C GLU A 527 -28.16 -0.58 -25.70
N ARG A 528 -26.90 -0.94 -25.36
CA ARG A 528 -26.54 -1.39 -24.02
C ARG A 528 -26.82 -0.30 -22.97
N LYS A 529 -26.40 0.94 -23.21
CA LYS A 529 -26.69 2.11 -22.37
C LYS A 529 -28.20 2.20 -22.08
N ASN A 530 -29.02 2.17 -23.13
CA ASN A 530 -30.48 2.32 -23.00
C ASN A 530 -31.12 1.15 -22.22
N ARG A 531 -30.63 -0.08 -22.40
CA ARG A 531 -31.04 -1.27 -21.62
C ARG A 531 -30.64 -1.19 -20.14
N GLU A 532 -29.54 -0.50 -19.81
CA GLU A 532 -29.12 -0.25 -18.42
C GLU A 532 -29.95 0.88 -17.77
N VAL A 533 -30.30 1.94 -18.53
CA VAL A 533 -31.22 3.02 -18.08
C VAL A 533 -32.57 2.49 -17.65
N GLU A 534 -33.24 1.70 -18.50
CA GLU A 534 -34.59 1.20 -18.20
C GLU A 534 -34.59 0.21 -17.03
N LYS A 535 -33.49 -0.53 -16.81
CA LYS A 535 -33.31 -1.38 -15.62
C LYS A 535 -33.14 -0.55 -14.34
N ALA A 536 -32.38 0.54 -14.39
CA ALA A 536 -32.20 1.44 -13.25
C ALA A 536 -33.51 2.13 -12.85
N ARG A 537 -34.27 2.63 -13.84
CA ARG A 537 -35.58 3.27 -13.64
C ARG A 537 -36.56 2.33 -12.94
N ARG A 538 -36.76 1.12 -13.48
CA ARG A 538 -37.69 0.11 -12.92
C ARG A 538 -37.30 -0.38 -11.52
N LYS A 539 -36.00 -0.37 -11.16
CA LYS A 539 -35.57 -0.67 -9.79
C LYS A 539 -35.98 0.44 -8.82
N ARG A 540 -35.81 1.71 -9.20
CA ARG A 540 -36.15 2.88 -8.37
C ARG A 540 -37.66 3.00 -8.15
N GLU A 541 -38.46 2.74 -9.18
CA GLU A 541 -39.93 2.70 -9.10
C GLU A 541 -40.39 1.66 -8.05
N LYS A 542 -39.92 0.41 -8.16
CA LYS A 542 -40.26 -0.67 -7.21
C LYS A 542 -39.77 -0.44 -5.78
N GLN A 543 -38.66 0.26 -5.60
CA GLN A 543 -38.19 0.63 -4.26
C GLN A 543 -39.15 1.65 -3.62
N ASN A 544 -39.51 2.72 -4.34
CA ASN A 544 -40.46 3.71 -3.87
C ASN A 544 -41.82 3.08 -3.50
N GLU A 545 -42.33 2.15 -4.33
CA GLU A 545 -43.57 1.40 -4.04
C GLU A 545 -43.49 0.62 -2.71
N ARG A 546 -42.37 -0.08 -2.47
CA ARG A 546 -42.14 -0.84 -1.23
C ARG A 546 -42.04 0.08 -0.01
N ASP A 547 -41.36 1.22 -0.14
CA ASP A 547 -41.15 2.16 0.96
C ASP A 547 -42.45 2.89 1.34
N VAL A 548 -43.31 3.21 0.36
CA VAL A 548 -44.67 3.72 0.58
C VAL A 548 -45.56 2.67 1.27
N LEU A 549 -45.56 1.42 0.78
CA LEU A 549 -46.33 0.34 1.40
C LEU A 549 -45.89 0.08 2.85
N GLY A 550 -44.57 0.13 3.11
CA GLY A 550 -44.01 0.01 4.46
C GLY A 550 -44.48 1.12 5.40
N ARG A 551 -44.55 2.37 4.91
CA ARG A 551 -45.06 3.51 5.68
C ARG A 551 -46.54 3.35 6.05
N VAL A 552 -47.40 3.08 5.07
CA VAL A 552 -48.85 2.88 5.27
C VAL A 552 -49.13 1.70 6.22
N THR A 553 -48.30 0.66 6.19
CA THR A 553 -48.43 -0.49 7.11
C THR A 553 -48.13 -0.09 8.57
N ARG A 554 -47.10 0.73 8.81
CA ARG A 554 -46.80 1.25 10.16
C ARG A 554 -47.91 2.15 10.69
N GLU A 555 -48.36 3.11 9.87
CA GLU A 555 -49.45 4.02 10.22
C GLU A 555 -50.73 3.24 10.61
N ARG A 556 -51.11 2.23 9.82
CA ARG A 556 -52.23 1.33 10.12
C ARG A 556 -52.10 0.64 11.49
N ASP A 557 -50.91 0.13 11.80
CA ASP A 557 -50.67 -0.65 13.03
C ASP A 557 -50.57 0.24 14.27
N ASP A 558 -50.06 1.47 14.13
CA ASP A 558 -50.11 2.48 15.20
C ASP A 558 -51.55 2.98 15.45
N PHE A 559 -52.36 3.19 14.40
CA PHE A 559 -53.78 3.49 14.57
C PHE A 559 -54.53 2.35 15.28
N ARG A 560 -54.23 1.09 14.94
CA ARG A 560 -54.80 -0.07 15.63
C ARG A 560 -54.45 -0.07 17.12
N ARG A 561 -53.17 0.07 17.47
CA ARG A 561 -52.71 0.14 18.88
C ARG A 561 -53.39 1.25 19.68
N ARG A 562 -53.63 2.41 19.06
CA ARG A 562 -54.36 3.53 19.69
C ARG A 562 -55.82 3.17 19.96
N VAL A 563 -56.51 2.53 19.01
CA VAL A 563 -57.89 2.06 19.20
C VAL A 563 -57.97 1.00 20.31
N GLU A 564 -57.05 0.02 20.31
CA GLU A 564 -56.96 -1.03 21.34
C GLU A 564 -56.64 -0.48 22.73
N ALA A 565 -55.95 0.67 22.84
CA ALA A 565 -55.72 1.36 24.10
C ALA A 565 -57.00 2.08 24.60
N VAL A 566 -57.63 2.90 23.75
CA VAL A 566 -58.86 3.63 24.07
C VAL A 566 -60.02 2.69 24.40
N GLN A 567 -60.09 1.50 23.79
CA GLN A 567 -61.08 0.48 24.12
C GLN A 567 -60.91 -0.04 25.56
N ARG A 568 -59.69 -0.40 25.98
CA ARG A 568 -59.40 -0.85 27.36
C ARG A 568 -59.62 0.25 28.40
N GLU A 569 -59.31 1.49 28.06
CA GLU A 569 -59.60 2.65 28.93
C GLU A 569 -61.12 2.84 29.12
N ASN A 570 -61.92 2.73 28.05
CA ASN A 570 -63.38 2.78 28.13
C ASN A 570 -63.98 1.58 28.89
N GLU A 571 -63.32 0.43 28.89
CA GLU A 571 -63.74 -0.77 29.63
C GLU A 571 -63.54 -0.57 31.14
N LEU A 572 -62.32 -0.17 31.56
CA LEU A 572 -62.02 0.20 32.95
C LEU A 572 -62.93 1.32 33.49
N LEU A 573 -63.19 2.37 32.69
CA LEU A 573 -64.08 3.46 33.09
C LEU A 573 -65.53 2.99 33.28
N ARG A 574 -66.00 1.98 32.53
CA ARG A 574 -67.33 1.39 32.74
C ARG A 574 -67.40 0.53 33.99
N GLU A 575 -66.34 -0.22 34.29
CA GLU A 575 -66.24 -0.99 35.54
C GLU A 575 -66.29 -0.06 36.76
N GLN A 576 -65.49 1.02 36.75
CA GLN A 576 -65.49 2.05 37.80
C GLN A 576 -66.85 2.75 37.96
N ILE A 577 -67.51 3.13 36.86
CA ILE A 577 -68.86 3.71 36.91
C ILE A 577 -69.86 2.69 37.52
N GLY A 578 -69.73 1.40 37.17
CA GLY A 578 -70.55 0.33 37.74
C GLY A 578 -70.28 0.07 39.22
N GLU A 579 -69.05 0.25 39.71
CA GLU A 579 -68.73 0.22 41.15
C GLU A 579 -69.32 1.42 41.89
N VAL A 580 -69.08 2.64 41.42
CA VAL A 580 -69.63 3.87 42.01
C VAL A 580 -71.17 3.89 42.01
N GLN A 581 -71.83 3.32 41.00
CA GLN A 581 -73.29 3.14 40.99
C GLN A 581 -73.77 2.11 42.01
N ARG A 582 -73.02 1.03 42.26
CA ARG A 582 -73.34 0.04 43.30
C ARG A 582 -73.17 0.64 44.70
N GLU A 583 -72.10 1.41 44.95
CA GLU A 583 -71.92 2.12 46.22
C GLU A 583 -73.04 3.14 46.48
N ASN A 584 -73.43 3.93 45.47
CA ASN A 584 -74.55 4.89 45.57
C ASN A 584 -75.95 4.25 45.62
N THR A 585 -76.08 2.92 45.55
CA THR A 585 -77.37 2.20 45.73
C THR A 585 -77.38 1.28 46.96
N VAL A 586 -76.34 1.36 47.80
CA VAL A 586 -76.25 0.69 49.11
C VAL A 586 -76.37 1.70 50.27
N LEU A 587 -76.39 3.00 49.97
CA LEU A 587 -76.73 4.13 50.86
C LEU A 587 -78.20 4.55 50.73
#